data_AF-A0A3C1R294-F1
#
_entry.id   AF-A0A3C1R294-F1
#
_cell.length_a   1.000
_cell.length_b   1.000
_cell.length_c   1.000
_cell.angle_alpha   90.00
_cell.angle_beta   90.00
_cell.angle_gamma   90.00
#
_symmetry.space_group_name_H-M   'P 1'
#
loop_
_entity.id
_entity.type
_entity.pdbx_description
1 polymer ?
#
loop_
_entity_poly.entity_id
_entity_poly.type
_entity_poly.pdbx_seq_one_letter_code
_entity_poly.pdbx_strand_id
1 'polypeptide(L)'
;MTSEVDEFEREWTARGAAFRRGTKGSVLAIDFASAIADSPTWSSLAGLGSRYPKLRELRLDRCGASAATIAAALEGMQEGLDVSLAETAADESVLETAAKLPKLRLLDLTGTPIDEMTLARWRKRMIRTRLVRRDRA
;
A
#
# COMPACT_ATOMS: atom_id res chain seq x y z
N MET A 1 -16.38 -0.76 25.05
CA MET A 1 -16.51 -1.04 23.61
C MET A 1 -15.31 -0.44 22.91
N THR A 2 -14.22 -1.21 22.83
CA THR A 2 -13.07 -0.86 21.97
C THR A 2 -13.53 -1.14 20.54
N SER A 3 -13.43 -0.15 19.65
CA SER A 3 -13.85 -0.32 18.26
C SER A 3 -12.88 -1.27 17.56
N GLU A 4 -13.34 -2.06 16.58
CA GLU A 4 -12.46 -2.96 15.81
C GLU A 4 -11.21 -2.22 15.31
N VAL A 5 -11.35 -0.96 14.88
CA VAL A 5 -10.26 -0.05 14.47
C VAL A 5 -9.12 -0.02 15.48
N ASP A 6 -9.45 0.13 16.76
CA ASP A 6 -8.48 0.21 17.83
C ASP A 6 -7.71 -1.11 18.01
N GLU A 7 -8.35 -2.25 17.76
CA GLU A 7 -7.73 -3.57 17.89
C GLU A 7 -6.70 -3.81 16.78
N PHE A 8 -7.06 -3.53 15.52
CA PHE A 8 -6.12 -3.62 14.40
C PHE A 8 -4.92 -2.69 14.57
N GLU A 9 -5.15 -1.43 14.98
CA GLU A 9 -4.06 -0.49 15.19
C GLU A 9 -3.13 -0.95 16.30
N ARG A 10 -3.67 -1.46 17.41
CA ARG A 10 -2.87 -2.03 18.51
C ARG A 10 -2.06 -3.23 18.06
N GLU A 11 -2.69 -4.14 17.32
CA GLU A 11 -2.06 -5.35 16.82
C GLU A 11 -0.88 -5.01 15.90
N TRP A 12 -1.10 -4.13 14.94
CA TRP A 12 -0.07 -3.76 13.97
C TRP A 12 1.00 -2.87 14.58
N THR A 13 0.65 -2.00 15.54
CA THR A 13 1.64 -1.24 16.32
C THR A 13 2.56 -2.17 17.12
N ALA A 14 2.00 -3.22 17.75
CA ALA A 14 2.80 -4.23 18.47
C ALA A 14 3.74 -5.01 17.54
N ARG A 15 3.42 -5.08 16.25
CA ARG A 15 4.26 -5.70 15.20
C ARG A 15 5.26 -4.76 14.56
N GLY A 16 5.25 -3.47 14.91
CA GLY A 16 6.19 -2.47 14.38
C GLY A 16 5.63 -1.58 13.27
N ALA A 17 4.33 -1.64 12.97
CA ALA A 17 3.71 -0.67 12.08
C ALA A 17 3.55 0.70 12.77
N ALA A 18 3.68 1.77 12.01
CA ALA A 18 3.47 3.13 12.51
C ALA A 18 2.26 3.78 11.86
N PHE A 19 1.44 4.46 12.68
CA PHE A 19 0.23 5.17 12.23
C PHE A 19 0.40 6.66 12.48
N ARG A 20 0.28 7.46 11.41
CA ARG A 20 0.31 8.93 11.50
C ARG A 20 -1.09 9.48 11.37
N ARG A 21 -1.49 10.29 12.35
CA ARG A 21 -2.80 10.96 12.38
C ARG A 21 -2.69 12.41 11.93
N GLY A 22 -3.76 12.90 11.32
CA GLY A 22 -3.95 14.32 11.02
C GLY A 22 -4.53 15.10 12.20
N THR A 23 -4.73 16.40 12.01
CA THR A 23 -5.23 17.34 13.04
C THR A 23 -6.63 16.99 13.57
N LYS A 24 -7.44 16.25 12.80
CA LYS A 24 -8.78 15.78 13.20
C LYS A 24 -8.79 14.32 13.70
N GLY A 25 -7.63 13.77 14.07
CA GLY A 25 -7.49 12.41 14.59
C GLY A 25 -7.58 11.29 13.55
N SER A 26 -7.97 11.57 12.30
CA SER A 26 -8.00 10.57 11.23
C SER A 26 -6.59 10.09 10.86
N VAL A 27 -6.41 8.78 10.66
CA VAL A 27 -5.17 8.21 10.13
C VAL A 27 -4.96 8.69 8.69
N LEU A 28 -3.80 9.27 8.42
CA LEU A 28 -3.41 9.80 7.11
C LEU A 28 -2.24 9.03 6.49
N ALA A 29 -1.38 8.41 7.31
CA ALA A 29 -0.32 7.53 6.82
C ALA A 29 -0.22 6.27 7.67
N ILE A 30 0.09 5.16 7.00
CA ILE A 30 0.44 3.90 7.66
C ILE A 30 1.74 3.39 7.05
N ASP A 31 2.68 3.06 7.93
CA ASP A 31 3.98 2.51 7.56
C ASP A 31 4.11 1.09 8.14
N PHE A 32 4.17 0.10 7.25
CA PHE A 32 4.38 -1.31 7.57
C PHE A 32 5.82 -1.76 7.26
N ALA A 33 6.73 -0.87 6.87
CA ALA A 33 8.08 -1.26 6.43
C ALA A 33 8.94 -1.87 7.56
N SER A 34 8.59 -1.59 8.81
CA SER A 34 9.21 -2.21 10.00
C SER A 34 8.31 -3.28 10.62
N ALA A 35 7.14 -3.56 10.02
CA ALA A 35 6.19 -4.49 10.58
C ALA A 35 6.60 -5.94 10.27
N ILE A 36 6.55 -6.79 11.29
CA ILE A 36 6.88 -8.22 11.19
C ILE A 36 5.58 -9.03 11.36
N ALA A 37 5.22 -9.77 10.32
CA ALA A 37 4.02 -10.61 10.29
C ALA A 37 4.25 -11.84 9.41
N ASP A 38 3.58 -12.94 9.74
CA ASP A 38 3.49 -14.11 8.88
C ASP A 38 2.49 -13.88 7.72
N SER A 39 2.50 -14.78 6.73
CA SER A 39 1.64 -14.65 5.53
C SER A 39 0.14 -14.55 5.87
N PRO A 40 -0.43 -15.32 6.81
CA PRO A 40 -1.83 -15.16 7.20
C PRO A 40 -2.14 -13.80 7.83
N THR A 41 -1.24 -13.26 8.66
CA THR A 41 -1.47 -11.95 9.30
C THR A 41 -1.56 -10.84 8.26
N TRP A 42 -0.75 -10.87 7.20
CA TRP A 42 -0.81 -9.86 6.13
C TRP A 42 -2.18 -9.80 5.44
N SER A 43 -2.94 -10.91 5.39
CA SER A 43 -4.30 -10.91 4.83
C SER A 43 -5.27 -10.00 5.58
N SER A 44 -5.00 -9.66 6.84
CA SER A 44 -5.78 -8.68 7.61
C SER A 44 -5.73 -7.26 7.02
N LEU A 45 -4.79 -6.98 6.11
CA LEU A 45 -4.74 -5.70 5.39
C LEU A 45 -5.88 -5.54 4.38
N ALA A 46 -6.60 -6.60 4.01
CA ALA A 46 -7.74 -6.50 3.11
C ALA A 46 -8.79 -5.50 3.65
N GLY A 47 -9.29 -4.63 2.78
CA GLY A 47 -10.28 -3.62 3.17
C GLY A 47 -9.70 -2.41 3.92
N LEU A 48 -8.37 -2.21 3.89
CA LEU A 48 -7.71 -1.04 4.48
C LEU A 48 -8.32 0.28 3.98
N GLY A 49 -8.77 0.35 2.72
CA GLY A 49 -9.39 1.55 2.14
C GLY A 49 -10.72 1.92 2.79
N SER A 50 -11.55 0.92 3.09
CA SER A 50 -12.80 1.11 3.84
C SER A 50 -12.54 1.49 5.28
N ARG A 51 -11.49 0.93 5.88
CA ARG A 51 -11.12 1.18 7.28
C ARG A 51 -10.52 2.58 7.49
N TYR A 52 -9.70 3.04 6.56
CA TYR A 52 -9.02 4.33 6.61
C TYR A 52 -9.35 5.16 5.35
N PRO A 53 -10.57 5.67 5.22
CA PRO A 53 -11.02 6.38 4.00
C PRO A 53 -10.29 7.70 3.75
N LYS A 54 -9.51 8.19 4.73
CA LYS A 54 -8.68 9.40 4.61
C LYS A 54 -7.19 9.11 4.47
N LEU A 55 -6.81 7.85 4.26
CA LEU A 55 -5.42 7.45 4.07
C LEU A 55 -4.85 8.13 2.83
N ARG A 56 -3.65 8.68 2.96
CA ARG A 56 -2.92 9.40 1.91
C ARG A 56 -1.56 8.80 1.61
N GLU A 57 -1.00 8.05 2.55
CA GLU A 57 0.31 7.43 2.40
C GLU A 57 0.24 6.00 2.95
N LEU A 58 0.67 5.03 2.14
CA LEU A 58 0.79 3.63 2.53
C LEU A 58 2.18 3.13 2.18
N ARG A 59 2.96 2.69 3.17
CA ARG A 59 4.26 2.06 2.95
C ARG A 59 4.19 0.59 3.31
N LEU A 60 4.50 -0.27 2.34
CA LEU A 60 4.60 -1.72 2.47
C LEU A 60 6.01 -2.19 2.08
N ASP A 61 7.00 -1.31 2.14
CA ASP A 61 8.37 -1.60 1.69
C ASP A 61 8.94 -2.81 2.43
N ARG A 62 9.58 -3.73 1.70
CA ARG A 62 10.23 -4.93 2.26
C ARG A 62 9.31 -5.78 3.14
N CYS A 63 7.98 -5.70 2.94
CA CYS A 63 7.05 -6.54 3.67
C CYS A 63 6.93 -7.94 3.04
N GLY A 64 6.54 -8.92 3.85
CA GLY A 64 6.30 -10.31 3.41
C GLY A 64 4.93 -10.54 2.77
N ALA A 65 4.18 -9.49 2.42
CA ALA A 65 2.85 -9.61 1.84
C ALA A 65 2.94 -10.11 0.38
N SER A 66 2.01 -10.98 0.00
CA SER A 66 1.87 -11.44 -1.40
C SER A 66 1.31 -10.33 -2.29
N ALA A 67 1.51 -10.42 -3.61
CA ALA A 67 0.90 -9.49 -4.58
C ALA A 67 -0.64 -9.42 -4.43
N ALA A 68 -1.29 -10.56 -4.22
CA ALA A 68 -2.74 -10.63 -3.99
C ALA A 68 -3.17 -9.88 -2.72
N THR A 69 -2.40 -10.04 -1.63
CA THR A 69 -2.64 -9.32 -0.38
C THR A 69 -2.45 -7.82 -0.54
N ILE A 70 -1.39 -7.40 -1.25
CA ILE A 70 -1.12 -5.99 -1.56
C ILE A 70 -2.28 -5.41 -2.39
N ALA A 71 -2.73 -6.11 -3.43
CA ALA A 71 -3.87 -5.69 -4.24
C ALA A 71 -5.13 -5.51 -3.39
N ALA A 72 -5.46 -6.50 -2.54
CA ALA A 72 -6.63 -6.42 -1.65
C ALA A 72 -6.53 -5.29 -0.61
N ALA A 73 -5.32 -4.93 -0.17
CA ALA A 73 -5.11 -3.79 0.72
C ALA A 73 -5.37 -2.44 0.03
N LEU A 74 -5.12 -2.36 -1.27
CA LEU A 74 -5.32 -1.15 -2.07
C LEU A 74 -6.78 -0.95 -2.52
N GLU A 75 -7.61 -1.99 -2.49
CA GLU A 75 -9.00 -1.90 -2.88
C GLU A 75 -9.79 -0.88 -2.02
N GLY A 76 -10.68 -0.15 -2.68
CA GLY A 76 -11.56 0.81 -2.02
C GLY A 76 -10.89 2.11 -1.54
N MET A 77 -9.62 2.37 -1.88
CA MET A 77 -8.94 3.63 -1.55
C MET A 77 -9.54 4.81 -2.34
N GLN A 78 -10.12 5.78 -1.63
CA GLN A 78 -10.91 6.88 -2.24
C GLN A 78 -10.20 8.22 -2.31
N GLU A 79 -9.04 8.36 -1.67
CA GLU A 79 -8.32 9.62 -1.52
C GLU A 79 -6.98 9.66 -2.25
N GLY A 80 -6.38 10.86 -2.31
CA GLY A 80 -5.06 11.09 -2.90
C GLY A 80 -4.00 10.25 -2.19
N LEU A 81 -3.63 9.12 -2.78
CA LEU A 81 -2.81 8.10 -2.16
C LEU A 81 -1.42 8.03 -2.81
N ASP A 82 -0.39 8.00 -1.98
CA ASP A 82 0.97 7.63 -2.32
C ASP A 82 1.25 6.25 -1.73
N VAL A 83 1.64 5.30 -2.58
CA VAL A 83 1.94 3.93 -2.16
C VAL A 83 3.39 3.62 -2.46
N SER A 84 4.09 3.11 -1.45
CA SER A 84 5.43 2.56 -1.61
C SER A 84 5.37 1.05 -1.41
N LEU A 85 5.76 0.30 -2.44
CA LEU A 85 5.84 -1.16 -2.46
C LEU A 85 7.28 -1.61 -2.71
N ALA A 86 8.26 -0.83 -2.28
CA ALA A 86 9.65 -1.06 -2.64
C ALA A 86 10.13 -2.41 -2.09
N GLU A 87 10.84 -3.18 -2.90
CA GLU A 87 11.39 -4.49 -2.54
C GLU A 87 10.32 -5.46 -2.02
N THR A 88 9.12 -5.43 -2.62
CA THR A 88 8.04 -6.39 -2.36
C THR A 88 7.87 -7.36 -3.53
N ALA A 89 7.03 -8.38 -3.33
CA ALA A 89 6.62 -9.32 -4.36
C ALA A 89 5.53 -8.78 -5.32
N ALA A 90 5.32 -7.46 -5.40
CA ALA A 90 4.28 -6.87 -6.25
C ALA A 90 4.50 -7.18 -7.74
N ASP A 91 3.45 -7.64 -8.42
CA ASP A 91 3.44 -8.00 -9.84
C ASP A 91 2.42 -7.16 -10.65
N GLU A 92 2.14 -7.55 -11.90
CA GLU A 92 1.19 -6.83 -12.74
C GLU A 92 -0.24 -6.78 -12.18
N SER A 93 -0.67 -7.73 -11.33
CA SER A 93 -2.00 -7.69 -10.71
C SER A 93 -2.16 -6.48 -9.80
N VAL A 94 -1.07 -6.05 -9.14
CA VAL A 94 -1.06 -4.84 -8.32
C VAL A 94 -1.23 -3.60 -9.20
N LEU A 95 -0.63 -3.57 -10.39
CA LEU A 95 -0.80 -2.48 -11.35
C LEU A 95 -2.24 -2.41 -11.88
N GLU A 96 -2.88 -3.56 -12.12
CA GLU A 96 -4.29 -3.62 -12.52
C GLU A 96 -5.23 -3.04 -11.47
N THR A 97 -4.99 -3.37 -10.19
CA THR A 97 -5.76 -2.80 -9.08
C THR A 97 -5.46 -1.32 -8.90
N ALA A 98 -4.18 -0.94 -8.92
CA ALA A 98 -3.74 0.46 -8.79
C ALA A 98 -4.32 1.35 -9.89
N ALA A 99 -4.47 0.85 -11.12
CA ALA A 99 -5.07 1.59 -12.24
C ALA A 99 -6.56 1.89 -12.06
N LYS A 100 -7.26 1.15 -11.18
CA LYS A 100 -8.67 1.41 -10.83
C LYS A 100 -8.81 2.49 -9.75
N LEU A 101 -7.71 2.90 -9.11
CA LEU A 101 -7.73 3.89 -8.03
C LEU A 101 -7.75 5.31 -8.63
N PRO A 102 -8.86 6.05 -8.54
CA PRO A 102 -9.06 7.28 -9.30
C PRO A 102 -8.17 8.44 -8.84
N LYS A 103 -7.61 8.34 -7.62
CA LYS A 103 -6.80 9.39 -7.00
C LYS A 103 -5.40 8.91 -6.59
N LEU A 104 -4.93 7.75 -7.07
CA LEU A 104 -3.56 7.30 -6.81
C LEU A 104 -2.57 8.25 -7.50
N ARG A 105 -1.72 8.90 -6.72
CA ARG A 105 -0.79 9.94 -7.21
C ARG A 105 0.59 9.39 -7.48
N LEU A 106 1.06 8.50 -6.61
CA LEU A 106 2.39 7.91 -6.69
C LEU A 106 2.33 6.43 -6.35
N LEU A 107 3.02 5.62 -7.14
CA LEU A 107 3.26 4.21 -6.86
C LEU A 107 4.75 3.92 -7.06
N ASP A 108 5.45 3.63 -5.97
CA ASP A 108 6.85 3.20 -6.00
C ASP A 108 6.94 1.67 -6.07
N LEU A 109 7.57 1.19 -7.13
CA LEU A 109 7.79 -0.22 -7.47
C LEU A 109 9.29 -0.54 -7.55
N THR A 110 10.13 0.27 -6.90
CA THR A 110 11.57 0.04 -6.80
C THR A 110 11.86 -1.37 -6.28
N GLY A 111 12.67 -2.15 -6.99
CA GLY A 111 13.07 -3.48 -6.55
C GLY A 111 11.96 -4.54 -6.54
N THR A 112 10.81 -4.30 -7.19
CA THR A 112 9.79 -5.33 -7.46
C THR A 112 10.14 -6.12 -8.74
N PRO A 113 9.52 -7.28 -8.99
CA PRO A 113 9.72 -8.03 -10.24
C PRO A 113 9.18 -7.34 -11.51
N ILE A 114 8.56 -6.16 -11.39
CA ILE A 114 8.05 -5.40 -12.53
C ILE A 114 9.23 -4.76 -13.27
N ASP A 115 9.43 -5.17 -14.52
CA ASP A 115 10.47 -4.62 -15.39
C ASP A 115 10.10 -3.27 -16.01
N GLU A 116 11.09 -2.62 -16.63
CA GLU A 116 10.90 -1.30 -17.24
C GLU A 116 9.98 -1.35 -18.47
N MET A 117 9.92 -2.49 -19.18
CA MET A 117 9.07 -2.65 -20.37
C MET A 117 7.59 -2.65 -19.98
N THR A 118 7.24 -3.44 -18.97
CA THR A 118 5.92 -3.45 -18.36
C THR A 118 5.59 -2.08 -17.77
N LEU A 119 6.52 -1.46 -17.05
CA LEU A 119 6.29 -0.13 -16.46
C LEU A 119 6.02 0.93 -17.53
N ALA A 120 6.76 0.92 -18.65
CA ALA A 120 6.56 1.83 -19.76
C ALA A 120 5.17 1.69 -20.41
N ARG A 121 4.66 0.46 -20.53
CA ARG A 121 3.29 0.20 -21.00
C ARG A 121 2.25 0.77 -20.02
N TRP A 122 2.48 0.61 -18.72
CA TRP A 122 1.55 1.10 -17.69
C TRP A 122 1.57 2.61 -17.52
N ARG A 123 2.71 3.28 -17.71
CA ARG A 123 2.79 4.76 -17.73
C ARG A 123 1.88 5.39 -18.78
N LYS A 124 1.65 4.71 -19.91
CA LYS A 124 0.70 5.16 -20.95
C LYS A 124 -0.77 5.02 -20.51
N ARG A 125 -1.07 4.09 -19.60
CA ARG A 125 -2.43 3.83 -19.10
C ARG A 125 -2.75 4.66 -17.85
N MET A 126 -1.81 4.72 -16.91
CA MET A 126 -1.93 5.40 -15.62
C MET A 126 -1.37 6.82 -15.69
N ILE A 127 -1.84 7.63 -16.66
CA ILE A 127 -1.29 8.96 -16.94
C ILE A 127 -1.42 9.96 -15.77
N ARG A 128 -2.31 9.68 -14.80
CA ARG A 128 -2.51 10.50 -13.59
C ARG A 128 -1.69 10.03 -12.39
N THR A 129 -1.00 8.90 -12.52
CA THR A 129 -0.21 8.30 -11.45
C THR A 129 1.26 8.31 -11.84
N ARG A 130 2.09 8.86 -10.95
CA ARG A 130 3.54 8.79 -11.07
C ARG A 130 4.00 7.39 -10.68
N LEU A 131 4.36 6.59 -11.69
CA LEU A 131 4.99 5.28 -11.50
C LEU A 131 6.51 5.45 -11.36
N VAL A 132 7.04 5.12 -10.18
CA VAL A 132 8.47 5.19 -9.84
C VAL A 132 9.05 3.79 -9.78
N ARG A 133 10.24 3.62 -10.38
CA ARG A 133 11.10 2.46 -10.23
C ARG A 133 12.52 2.99 -10.20
N ARG A 134 13.28 2.64 -9.17
CA ARG A 134 14.72 2.85 -9.12
C ARG A 134 15.39 1.50 -9.33
N ASP A 135 16.41 1.46 -10.15
CA ASP A 135 17.27 0.28 -10.23
C ASP A 135 18.07 0.18 -8.92
N ARG A 136 18.28 -1.05 -8.44
CA ARG A 136 19.33 -1.30 -7.44
C ARG A 136 20.65 -0.98 -8.12
N ALA A 137 21.38 -0.01 -7.58
CA ALA A 137 22.77 0.22 -7.95
C ALA A 137 23.63 -1.01 -7.60
#